data_AF-A0A8J7T4F1-F1
#
_entry.id   AF-A0A8J7T4F1-F1
#
_cell.length_a   1.000
_cell.length_b   1.000
_cell.length_c   1.000
_cell.angle_alpha   90.00
_cell.angle_beta   90.00
_cell.angle_gamma   90.00
#
_symmetry.space_group_name_H-M   'P 1'
#
loop_
_entity.id
_entity.type
_entity.pdbx_description
1 polymer ?
#
loop_
_entity_poly.entity_id
_entity_poly.type
_entity_poly.pdbx_seq_one_letter_code
_entity_poly.pdbx_strand_id
1 'polypeptide(L)' 'GAPSEGPKVKPDATLDAAVKLMVSGNVAAMAVIGDDGRIVGHLEMPQAIAAMVSPASAEPS' A
#
# COMPACT_ATOMS: atom_id res chain seq x y z
N GLY A 1 -6.39 22.71 0.32
CA GLY A 1 -5.35 21.86 -0.29
C GLY A 1 -6.03 20.68 -0.91
N ALA A 2 -5.70 20.33 -2.15
CA ALA A 2 -6.34 19.20 -2.83
C ALA A 2 -6.10 17.91 -2.02
N PRO A 3 -7.13 17.05 -1.84
CA PRO A 3 -6.89 15.71 -1.34
C PRO A 3 -5.92 15.05 -2.30
N SER A 4 -4.83 14.48 -1.78
CA SER A 4 -3.82 13.77 -2.57
C SER A 4 -4.49 12.84 -3.59
N GLU A 5 -4.52 13.24 -4.88
CA GLU A 5 -5.12 12.53 -6.02
C GLU A 5 -4.34 11.27 -6.41
N GLY A 6 -3.45 10.79 -5.54
CA GLY A 6 -2.75 9.53 -5.73
C GLY A 6 -3.69 8.34 -5.52
N PRO A 7 -3.42 7.21 -6.17
CA PRO A 7 -4.14 5.96 -5.94
C PRO A 7 -4.06 5.54 -4.45
N LYS A 8 -5.19 5.00 -3.97
CA LYS A 8 -5.45 4.68 -2.57
C LYS A 8 -5.77 3.19 -2.43
N VAL A 9 -5.42 2.62 -1.29
CA VAL A 9 -5.74 1.23 -0.94
C VAL A 9 -6.28 1.16 0.48
N LYS A 10 -7.08 0.13 0.78
CA LYS A 10 -7.54 -0.13 2.15
C LYS A 10 -6.51 -0.93 2.96
N PRO A 11 -6.55 -0.88 4.31
CA PRO A 11 -5.60 -1.59 5.16
C PRO A 11 -5.72 -3.12 5.08
N ASP A 12 -6.89 -3.62 4.70
CA ASP A 12 -7.21 -5.04 4.54
C ASP A 12 -6.89 -5.57 3.14
N ALA A 13 -6.48 -4.72 2.20
CA ALA A 13 -6.11 -5.14 0.86
C ALA A 13 -4.83 -5.99 0.90
N THR A 14 -4.80 -7.02 0.06
CA THR A 14 -3.61 -7.85 -0.07
C THR A 14 -2.48 -7.07 -0.74
N LEU A 15 -1.25 -7.46 -0.41
CA LEU A 15 -0.06 -6.84 -0.99
C LEU A 15 0.00 -7.03 -2.52
N ASP A 16 -0.42 -8.20 -3.02
CA ASP A 16 -0.54 -8.47 -4.46
C ASP A 16 -1.51 -7.50 -5.16
N ALA A 17 -2.67 -7.23 -4.56
CA ALA A 17 -3.63 -6.29 -5.10
C ALA A 17 -3.07 -4.86 -5.12
N ALA A 18 -2.38 -4.46 -4.04
CA ALA A 18 -1.75 -3.15 -3.96
C ALA A 18 -0.64 -2.98 -5.03
N VAL A 19 0.23 -3.98 -5.21
CA VAL A 19 1.28 -3.95 -6.25
C VAL A 19 0.68 -3.91 -7.65
N LYS A 20 -0.38 -4.67 -7.93
CA LYS A 20 -1.09 -4.60 -9.21
C LYS A 20 -1.62 -3.19 -9.48
N LEU A 21 -2.25 -2.55 -8.49
CA LEU A 21 -2.71 -1.16 -8.61
C LEU A 21 -1.55 -0.20 -8.88
N MET A 22 -0.42 -0.38 -8.21
CA MET A 22 0.76 0.44 -8.44
C MET A 22 1.32 0.31 -9.85
N VAL A 23 1.45 -0.93 -10.35
CA VAL A 23 1.95 -1.22 -11.70
C VAL A 23 0.99 -0.70 -12.76
N SER A 24 -0.31 -1.00 -12.63
CA SER A 24 -1.33 -0.53 -13.59
C SER A 24 -1.49 1.00 -13.59
N GLY A 25 -1.29 1.64 -12.44
CA GLY A 25 -1.33 3.10 -12.31
C GLY A 25 -0.02 3.81 -12.65
N ASN A 26 1.06 3.08 -12.93
CA ASN A 26 2.42 3.63 -13.05
C ASN A 26 2.80 4.55 -11.88
N VAL A 27 2.50 4.12 -10.65
CA VAL A 27 2.84 4.85 -9.42
C VAL A 27 3.83 4.07 -8.57
N ALA A 28 4.70 4.80 -7.88
CA ALA A 28 5.68 4.21 -6.97
C ALA A 28 5.18 4.08 -5.52
N ALA A 29 4.07 4.75 -5.17
CA ALA A 29 3.57 4.77 -3.81
C ALA A 29 2.05 5.01 -3.75
N MET A 30 1.44 4.56 -2.65
CA MET A 30 0.02 4.65 -2.39
C MET A 30 -0.26 5.03 -0.94
N ALA A 31 -1.32 5.80 -0.71
CA ALA A 31 -1.84 6.05 0.62
C ALA A 31 -2.77 4.90 1.04
N VAL A 32 -2.61 4.42 2.28
CA VAL A 32 -3.53 3.46 2.89
C VAL A 32 -4.60 4.26 3.62
N ILE A 33 -5.86 4.11 3.20
CA ILE A 33 -7.00 4.88 3.70
C ILE A 33 -7.89 3.96 4.55
N GLY A 34 -8.06 4.31 5.82
CA GLY A 34 -8.95 3.61 6.74
C GLY A 34 -10.43 3.88 6.44
N ASP A 35 -11.32 3.14 7.11
CA ASP A 35 -12.77 3.24 6.87
C ASP A 35 -13.36 4.61 7.25
N ASP A 36 -12.67 5.38 8.11
CA ASP A 36 -13.02 6.76 8.46
C ASP A 36 -12.59 7.80 7.41
N GLY A 37 -12.01 7.34 6.30
CA GLY A 37 -11.50 8.18 5.21
C GLY A 37 -10.16 8.84 5.50
N ARG A 38 -9.52 8.54 6.64
CA ARG A 38 -8.21 9.09 6.99
C ARG A 38 -7.08 8.20 6.47
N ILE A 39 -5.92 8.82 6.24
CA ILE A 39 -4.69 8.10 5.93
C ILE A 39 -4.22 7.40 7.21
N VAL A 40 -4.09 6.08 7.15
CA VAL A 40 -3.60 5.23 8.26
C VAL A 40 -2.23 4.63 7.96
N GLY A 41 -1.73 4.79 6.73
CA GLY A 41 -0.43 4.29 6.34
C GLY A 41 0.01 4.75 4.94
N HIS A 42 1.24 4.37 4.61
CA HIS A 42 1.86 4.63 3.31
C HIS A 42 2.52 3.34 2.83
N LEU A 43 2.34 3.02 1.56
CA LEU A 43 2.95 1.85 0.93
C LEU A 43 3.78 2.29 -0.26
N GLU A 44 5.05 1.92 -0.28
CA GLU A 44 5.96 2.15 -1.40
C GLU A 44 6.27 0.84 -2.14
N MET A 45 6.47 0.94 -3.45
CA MET A 45 6.73 -0.21 -4.31
C MET A 45 7.97 -1.04 -3.88
N PRO A 46 9.12 -0.44 -3.48
CA PRO A 46 10.26 -1.22 -3.00
C PRO A 46 9.93 -2.04 -1.73
N GLN A 47 9.15 -1.47 -0.81
CA GLN A 47 8.72 -2.16 0.42
C GLN A 47 7.75 -3.29 0.09
N ALA A 48 6.83 -3.06 -0.83
CA ALA A 48 5.88 -4.08 -1.27
C ALA A 48 6.60 -5.25 -1.96
N ILE A 49 7.56 -4.99 -2.84
CA ILE A 49 8.36 -6.04 -3.47
C ILE A 49 9.16 -6.82 -2.41
N ALA A 50 9.81 -6.12 -1.48
CA ALA A 50 10.58 -6.76 -0.41
C ALA A 50 9.74 -7.71 0.45
N ALA A 51 8.52 -7.29 0.82
CA ALA A 51 7.60 -8.12 1.59
C ALA A 51 7.04 -9.31 0.79
N MET A 52 6.88 -9.20 -0.54
CA MET A 52 6.48 -10.32 -1.39
C MET A 52 7.58 -11.39 -1.54
N VAL A 53 8.85 -10.98 -1.55
CA VAL A 53 9.98 -11.91 -1.71
C VAL A 53 10.52 -12.45 -0.39
N SER A 54 10.19 -11.82 0.74
CA SER A 54 10.61 -12.26 2.06
C SER A 54 9.45 -12.15 3.06
N PRO A 55 8.61 -13.20 3.19
CA PRO A 55 7.51 -13.21 4.16
C PRO A 55 7.97 -13.34 5.63
N ALA A 56 9.28 -13.36 5.90
CA ALA A 56 9.85 -13.61 7.22
C ALA A 56 10.18 -12.30 7.94
N SER A 57 9.18 -11.68 8.58
CA SER A 57 9.35 -10.79 9.76
C SER A 57 8.02 -10.35 10.41
N ALA A 58 6.87 -10.83 9.94
CA ALA A 58 5.63 -10.71 10.70
C ALA A 58 5.57 -11.77 11.82
N GLU A 59 6.58 -11.81 12.71
CA GLU A 59 6.42 -12.49 14.00
C GLU A 59 5.87 -11.47 15.01
N PRO A 60 4.63 -11.63 15.50
CA PRO A 60 4.21 -10.89 16.68
C PRO A 60 4.96 -11.46 17.89
N SER A 61 5.72 -10.60 18.57
CA SER A 61 6.19 -10.88 19.95
C SER A 61 5.04 -10.85 20.94
#